data_AF-A0A7J7PD08-F1
#
_entry.id   AF-A0A7J7PD08-F1
#
_cell.length_a   1.000
_cell.length_b   1.000
_cell.length_c   1.000
_cell.angle_alpha   90.00
_cell.angle_beta   90.00
_cell.angle_gamma   90.00
#
_symmetry.space_group_name_H-M   'P 1'
#
loop_
_entity.id
_entity.type
_entity.pdbx_description
1 polymer ?
#
loop_
_entity_poly.entity_id
_entity_poly.type
_entity_poly.pdbx_seq_one_letter_code
_entity_poly.pdbx_strand_id
1 'polypeptide(L)'
;MLSCNSRQLAVQALVAWMQQLLGLRSLIGSGNDVAVPAGCTAAKLWADGLFLLGNAAVVATPQDGDSAAADAVAANMTQQLDQSGWLSSLSAGLPALAQLASQQLTAQPAGSSGWTPLAHLLGVLQRLLSCWYGCIRGVPALVPTVVNTLLPLAQQLQSFSAQLPGPAAGVAASTAAGPGAEAGSHSCRLALRSAVLEVHVIASMLACVVVSVLGAAKGQAGAGVAVGLLRLQHEPAVAALQLQALAAWTAQLHQHHVAQQQQQQQQQQPPSSSRCMQTTSPPIITACCSCCQVARPTWMQQLVGS
;
A
#
# COMPACT_ATOMS: atom_id res chain seq x y z
N MET A 1 -16.06 -21.16 -3.20
CA MET A 1 -15.15 -22.12 -2.55
C MET A 1 -14.16 -22.65 -3.57
N LEU A 2 -12.91 -22.20 -3.52
CA LEU A 2 -11.82 -22.76 -4.32
C LEU A 2 -11.35 -24.05 -3.64
N SER A 3 -11.21 -25.16 -4.39
CA SER A 3 -10.79 -26.45 -3.81
C SER A 3 -9.34 -26.36 -3.29
N CYS A 4 -8.98 -27.16 -2.28
CA CYS A 4 -7.62 -27.21 -1.73
C CYS A 4 -6.54 -27.36 -2.82
N ASN A 5 -6.84 -28.15 -3.87
CA ASN A 5 -5.96 -28.34 -5.04
C ASN A 5 -5.67 -27.04 -5.80
N SER A 6 -6.65 -26.14 -5.94
CA SER A 6 -6.46 -24.85 -6.63
C SER A 6 -5.54 -23.90 -5.86
N ARG A 7 -5.59 -23.93 -4.52
CA ARG A 7 -4.67 -23.16 -3.66
C ARG A 7 -3.23 -23.67 -3.79
N GLN A 8 -3.06 -24.99 -3.78
CA GLN A 8 -1.76 -25.63 -3.91
C GLN A 8 -1.12 -25.39 -5.29
N LEU A 9 -1.91 -25.44 -6.37
CA LEU A 9 -1.45 -25.08 -7.72
C LEU A 9 -1.03 -23.61 -7.83
N ALA A 10 -1.75 -22.69 -7.20
CA ALA A 10 -1.39 -21.28 -7.18
C ALA A 10 -0.04 -21.04 -6.45
N VAL A 11 0.18 -21.73 -5.32
CA VAL A 11 1.45 -21.68 -4.59
C VAL A 11 2.58 -22.25 -5.47
N GLN A 12 2.38 -23.41 -6.11
CA GLN A 12 3.40 -24.01 -6.96
C GLN A 12 3.74 -23.16 -8.19
N ALA A 13 2.74 -22.55 -8.82
CA ALA A 13 2.94 -21.62 -9.94
C ALA A 13 3.73 -20.38 -9.49
N LEU A 14 3.45 -19.85 -8.29
CA LEU A 14 4.20 -18.74 -7.71
C LEU A 14 5.67 -19.12 -7.45
N VAL A 15 5.94 -20.30 -6.90
CA VAL A 15 7.31 -20.79 -6.67
C VAL A 15 8.07 -20.94 -7.97
N ALA A 16 7.48 -21.59 -8.97
CA ALA A 16 8.10 -21.78 -10.28
C ALA A 16 8.42 -20.42 -10.92
N TRP A 17 7.48 -19.47 -10.83
CA TRP A 17 7.69 -18.10 -11.31
C TRP A 17 8.83 -17.38 -10.57
N MET A 18 8.90 -17.47 -9.23
CA MET A 18 9.99 -16.88 -8.44
C MET A 18 11.36 -17.48 -8.78
N GLN A 19 11.43 -18.80 -8.98
CA GLN A 19 12.65 -19.48 -9.41
C GLN A 19 13.12 -18.99 -10.78
N GLN A 20 12.18 -18.80 -11.73
CA GLN A 20 12.47 -18.23 -13.04
C GLN A 20 13.00 -16.78 -12.93
N LEU A 21 12.48 -16.00 -12.00
CA LEU A 21 12.94 -14.63 -11.72
C LEU A 21 14.35 -14.56 -11.16
N LEU A 22 14.70 -15.47 -10.25
CA LEU A 22 16.07 -15.59 -9.73
C LEU A 22 17.05 -15.98 -10.84
N GLY A 23 16.64 -16.88 -11.74
CA GLY A 23 17.38 -17.19 -12.97
C GLY A 23 17.62 -15.92 -13.80
N LEU A 24 16.58 -15.14 -14.07
CA LEU A 24 16.69 -13.88 -14.82
C LEU A 24 17.59 -12.85 -14.12
N ARG A 25 17.56 -12.76 -12.79
CA ARG A 25 18.44 -11.86 -12.04
C ARG A 25 19.91 -12.23 -12.20
N SER A 26 20.23 -13.53 -12.16
CA SER A 26 21.59 -14.01 -12.40
C SER A 26 22.09 -13.64 -13.81
N LEU A 27 21.19 -13.65 -14.78
CA LEU A 27 21.47 -13.29 -16.18
C LEU A 27 21.64 -11.78 -16.36
N ILE A 28 20.81 -10.96 -15.70
CA ILE A 28 20.94 -9.49 -15.70
C ILE A 28 22.24 -9.06 -15.02
N GLY A 29 22.64 -9.74 -13.94
CA GLY A 29 23.91 -9.48 -13.25
C GLY A 29 25.15 -9.93 -14.02
N SER A 30 25.01 -10.87 -14.97
CA SER A 30 26.15 -11.40 -15.73
C SER A 30 26.52 -10.57 -16.97
N GLY A 31 25.84 -9.45 -17.23
CA GLY A 31 26.12 -8.58 -18.39
C GLY A 31 25.90 -9.23 -19.76
N ASN A 32 25.27 -10.41 -19.81
CA ASN A 32 24.94 -11.05 -21.07
C ASN A 32 23.59 -10.50 -21.55
N ASP A 33 23.55 -10.01 -22.78
CA ASP A 33 22.35 -9.61 -23.51
C ASP A 33 21.44 -10.83 -23.72
N VAL A 34 20.74 -11.23 -22.66
CA VAL A 34 19.67 -12.20 -22.77
C VAL A 34 18.46 -11.47 -23.31
N ALA A 35 18.01 -11.91 -24.48
CA ALA A 35 16.78 -11.45 -25.11
C ALA A 35 15.58 -11.78 -24.21
N VAL A 36 15.24 -10.84 -23.32
CA VAL A 36 13.94 -10.83 -22.66
C VAL A 36 12.89 -10.71 -23.79
N PRO A 37 11.84 -11.56 -23.82
CA PRO A 37 10.83 -11.50 -24.87
C PRO A 37 10.36 -10.06 -25.08
N ALA A 38 10.43 -9.60 -26.33
CA ALA A 38 10.15 -8.22 -26.69
C ALA A 38 8.82 -7.75 -26.09
N GLY A 39 8.87 -6.77 -25.19
CA GLY A 39 7.70 -6.23 -24.50
C GLY A 39 7.46 -6.71 -23.06
N CYS A 40 8.24 -7.67 -22.55
CA CYS A 40 8.17 -8.07 -21.14
C CYS A 40 9.23 -7.31 -20.34
N THR A 41 8.88 -6.18 -19.74
CA THR A 41 9.82 -5.48 -18.85
C THR A 41 9.97 -6.24 -17.55
N ALA A 42 11.14 -6.17 -16.90
CA ALA A 42 11.32 -6.70 -15.55
C ALA A 42 10.20 -6.19 -14.62
N ALA A 43 9.83 -4.91 -14.75
CA ALA A 43 8.71 -4.31 -14.02
C ALA A 43 7.36 -5.02 -14.24
N LYS A 44 7.06 -5.46 -15.48
CA LYS A 44 5.84 -6.22 -15.78
C LYS A 44 5.89 -7.61 -15.15
N LEU A 45 7.03 -8.29 -15.24
CA LEU A 45 7.21 -9.60 -14.62
C LEU A 45 6.98 -9.47 -13.11
N TRP A 46 7.68 -8.54 -12.46
CA TRP A 46 7.48 -8.20 -11.06
C TRP A 46 6.01 -7.91 -10.76
N ALA A 47 5.33 -7.06 -11.52
CA ALA A 47 3.91 -6.77 -11.33
C ALA A 47 3.02 -8.02 -11.41
N ASP A 48 3.26 -8.92 -12.37
CA ASP A 48 2.47 -10.13 -12.56
C ASP A 48 2.62 -11.13 -11.40
N GLY A 49 3.85 -11.39 -10.95
CA GLY A 49 4.02 -12.30 -9.82
C GLY A 49 3.65 -11.68 -8.49
N LEU A 50 3.78 -10.36 -8.35
CA LEU A 50 3.25 -9.63 -7.21
C LEU A 50 1.70 -9.64 -7.19
N PHE A 51 1.06 -9.57 -8.36
CA PHE A 51 -0.39 -9.74 -8.50
C PHE A 51 -0.83 -11.16 -8.13
N LEU A 52 -0.12 -12.18 -8.60
CA LEU A 52 -0.35 -13.58 -8.22
C LEU A 52 -0.22 -13.79 -6.71
N LEU A 53 0.82 -13.23 -6.09
CA LEU A 53 1.06 -13.31 -4.65
C LEU A 53 -0.05 -12.63 -3.85
N GLY A 54 -0.46 -11.44 -4.30
CA GLY A 54 -1.58 -10.71 -3.73
C GLY A 54 -2.89 -11.49 -3.80
N ASN A 55 -3.16 -12.16 -4.93
CA ASN A 55 -4.36 -12.97 -5.08
C ASN A 55 -4.30 -14.25 -4.23
N ALA A 56 -3.13 -14.88 -4.14
CA ALA A 56 -2.94 -16.03 -3.27
C ALA A 56 -3.14 -15.68 -1.79
N ALA A 57 -2.67 -14.52 -1.35
CA ALA A 57 -2.91 -13.99 0.00
C ALA A 57 -4.40 -13.75 0.26
N VAL A 58 -5.15 -13.20 -0.71
CA VAL A 58 -6.61 -13.04 -0.62
C VAL A 58 -7.33 -14.39 -0.59
N VAL A 59 -6.86 -15.38 -1.33
CA VAL A 59 -7.44 -16.74 -1.29
C VAL A 59 -7.12 -17.46 0.03
N ALA A 60 -6.01 -17.08 0.67
CA ALA A 60 -5.60 -17.55 1.98
C ALA A 60 -6.29 -16.83 3.14
N THR A 61 -7.10 -15.78 2.93
CA THR A 61 -7.90 -15.26 4.05
C THR A 61 -9.06 -16.22 4.35
N PRO A 62 -9.21 -16.67 5.61
CA PRO A 62 -10.28 -17.58 5.97
C PRO A 62 -11.62 -16.89 5.82
N GLN A 63 -12.44 -17.33 4.87
CA GLN A 63 -13.83 -16.87 4.74
C GLN A 63 -14.78 -17.62 5.68
N ASP A 64 -14.44 -18.84 6.12
CA ASP A 64 -15.31 -19.68 6.96
C ASP A 64 -14.48 -20.63 7.83
N GLY A 65 -14.29 -20.29 9.12
CA GLY A 65 -13.92 -21.22 10.22
C GLY A 65 -12.59 -22.00 10.17
N ASP A 66 -11.96 -22.17 9.00
CA ASP A 66 -10.79 -23.01 8.80
C ASP A 66 -9.52 -22.15 8.64
N SER A 67 -9.17 -21.43 9.72
CA SER A 67 -8.02 -20.52 9.74
C SER A 67 -6.69 -21.26 9.66
N ALA A 68 -6.61 -22.50 10.14
CA ALA A 68 -5.36 -23.26 10.24
C ALA A 68 -4.72 -23.56 8.87
N ALA A 69 -5.52 -23.92 7.85
CA ALA A 69 -5.00 -24.18 6.51
C ALA A 69 -4.51 -22.91 5.82
N ALA A 70 -5.26 -21.81 5.99
CA ALA A 70 -4.91 -20.47 5.52
C ALA A 70 -3.57 -19.99 6.12
N ASP A 71 -3.46 -20.13 7.44
CA ASP A 71 -2.28 -19.82 8.24
C ASP A 71 -1.05 -20.64 7.80
N ALA A 72 -1.20 -21.95 7.58
CA ALA A 72 -0.12 -22.80 7.10
C ALA A 72 0.36 -22.42 5.69
N VAL A 73 -0.56 -22.06 4.78
CA VAL A 73 -0.21 -21.61 3.43
C VAL A 73 0.55 -20.29 3.48
N ALA A 74 0.06 -19.31 4.24
CA ALA A 74 0.72 -18.02 4.39
C ALA A 74 2.11 -18.16 5.03
N ALA A 75 2.24 -19.09 5.98
CA ALA A 75 3.52 -19.37 6.61
C ALA A 75 4.53 -19.97 5.62
N ASN A 76 4.11 -20.95 4.84
CA ASN A 76 4.93 -21.55 3.80
C ASN A 76 5.33 -20.53 2.73
N MET A 77 4.38 -19.69 2.28
CA MET A 77 4.66 -18.61 1.34
C MET A 77 5.68 -17.63 1.89
N THR A 78 5.56 -17.22 3.16
CA THR A 78 6.50 -16.30 3.80
C THR A 78 7.90 -16.92 3.88
N GLN A 79 8.01 -18.20 4.26
CA GLN A 79 9.29 -18.90 4.27
C GLN A 79 9.89 -19.04 2.86
N GLN A 80 9.08 -19.32 1.83
CA GLN A 80 9.55 -19.40 0.45
C GLN A 80 10.02 -18.04 -0.07
N LEU A 81 9.35 -16.95 0.28
CA LEU A 81 9.77 -15.59 -0.06
C LEU A 81 11.09 -15.21 0.63
N ASP A 82 11.29 -15.67 1.86
CA ASP A 82 12.53 -15.48 2.60
C ASP A 82 13.68 -16.29 1.99
N GLN A 83 13.47 -17.59 1.76
CA GLN A 83 14.46 -18.51 1.18
C GLN A 83 14.84 -18.16 -0.26
N SER A 84 13.90 -17.63 -1.04
CA SER A 84 14.20 -17.11 -2.38
C SER A 84 15.02 -15.82 -2.35
N GLY A 85 15.23 -15.21 -1.18
CA GLY A 85 15.87 -13.90 -1.05
C GLY A 85 15.01 -12.77 -1.63
N TRP A 86 13.73 -13.03 -1.94
CA TRP A 86 12.83 -12.03 -2.49
C TRP A 86 12.61 -10.89 -1.49
N LEU A 87 12.42 -11.21 -0.21
CA LEU A 87 12.27 -10.22 0.87
C LEU A 87 13.51 -9.33 1.01
N SER A 88 14.70 -9.94 0.98
CA SER A 88 15.97 -9.19 1.00
C SER A 88 16.12 -8.30 -0.24
N SER A 89 15.75 -8.82 -1.41
CA SER A 89 15.82 -8.11 -2.69
C SER A 89 14.83 -6.95 -2.76
N LEU A 90 13.64 -7.11 -2.18
CA LEU A 90 12.64 -6.05 -2.06
C LEU A 90 13.20 -4.89 -1.22
N SER A 91 13.80 -5.20 -0.07
CA SER A 91 14.41 -4.17 0.77
C SER A 91 15.58 -3.46 0.07
N ALA A 92 16.41 -4.19 -0.69
CA ALA A 92 17.51 -3.62 -1.45
C ALA A 92 17.04 -2.82 -2.69
N GLY A 93 15.92 -3.20 -3.31
CA GLY A 93 15.40 -2.59 -4.54
C GLY A 93 14.57 -1.33 -4.31
N LEU A 94 13.92 -1.20 -3.14
CA LEU A 94 13.12 -0.03 -2.78
C LEU A 94 13.83 1.33 -2.98
N PRO A 95 15.09 1.53 -2.55
CA PRO A 95 15.75 2.82 -2.75
C PRO A 95 16.03 3.14 -4.23
N ALA A 96 16.34 2.14 -5.06
CA ALA A 96 16.47 2.34 -6.51
C ALA A 96 15.12 2.73 -7.15
N LEU A 97 14.02 2.13 -6.69
CA LEU A 97 12.67 2.48 -7.13
C LEU A 97 12.26 3.88 -6.65
N ALA A 98 12.69 4.29 -5.45
CA ALA A 98 12.53 5.65 -4.93
C ALA A 98 13.21 6.68 -5.84
N GLN A 99 14.47 6.42 -6.20
CA GLN A 99 15.23 7.28 -7.09
C GLN A 99 14.58 7.36 -8.48
N LEU A 100 14.14 6.22 -9.02
CA LEU A 100 13.45 6.18 -10.31
C LEU A 100 12.13 6.96 -10.27
N ALA A 101 11.35 6.84 -9.18
CA ALA A 101 10.12 7.61 -8.99
C ALA A 101 10.40 9.12 -8.88
N SER A 102 11.45 9.50 -8.17
CA SER A 102 11.88 10.90 -8.06
C SER A 102 12.34 11.46 -9.42
N GLN A 103 13.10 10.70 -10.19
CA GLN A 103 13.49 11.07 -11.56
C GLN A 103 12.28 11.18 -12.50
N GLN A 104 11.30 10.29 -12.38
CA GLN A 104 10.07 10.39 -13.16
C GLN A 104 9.24 11.62 -12.80
N LEU A 105 9.27 12.04 -11.52
CA LEU A 105 8.58 13.25 -11.07
C LEU A 105 9.17 14.52 -11.69
N THR A 106 10.49 14.57 -11.90
CA THR A 106 11.17 15.73 -12.49
C THR A 106 11.18 15.71 -14.02
N ALA A 107 11.24 14.52 -14.63
CA ALA A 107 11.41 14.39 -16.08
C ALA A 107 10.10 14.30 -16.88
N GLN A 108 8.97 13.91 -16.28
CA GLN A 108 7.75 13.67 -17.06
C GLN A 108 6.92 14.93 -17.32
N PRO A 109 6.53 15.19 -18.59
CA PRO A 109 5.51 16.18 -18.91
C PRO A 109 4.16 15.77 -18.31
N ALA A 110 3.35 16.76 -17.92
CA ALA A 110 2.05 16.57 -17.29
C ALA A 110 1.10 15.74 -18.20
N GLY A 111 1.09 14.42 -18.04
CA GLY A 111 0.20 13.54 -18.81
C GLY A 111 0.60 12.07 -18.91
N SER A 112 1.85 11.68 -18.65
CA SER A 112 2.25 10.27 -18.78
C SER A 112 2.00 9.43 -17.52
N SER A 113 1.53 8.20 -17.73
CA SER A 113 1.15 7.20 -16.72
C SER A 113 2.33 6.52 -15.99
N GLY A 114 3.45 7.23 -15.82
CA GLY A 114 4.71 6.68 -15.29
C GLY A 114 4.60 6.06 -13.90
N TRP A 115 3.60 6.47 -13.10
CA TRP A 115 3.39 6.03 -11.71
C TRP A 115 2.88 4.60 -11.53
N THR A 116 2.38 3.97 -12.59
CA THR A 116 1.73 2.66 -12.54
C THR A 116 2.57 1.56 -11.88
N PRO A 117 3.89 1.42 -12.18
CA PRO A 117 4.73 0.38 -11.57
C PRO A 117 4.93 0.59 -10.06
N LEU A 118 5.09 1.84 -9.64
CA LEU A 118 5.29 2.17 -8.22
C LEU A 118 4.00 1.94 -7.42
N ALA A 119 2.86 2.34 -7.97
CA ALA A 119 1.56 2.04 -7.37
C ALA A 119 1.32 0.52 -7.24
N HIS A 120 1.71 -0.27 -8.25
CA HIS A 120 1.65 -1.73 -8.17
C HIS A 120 2.53 -2.30 -7.06
N LEU A 121 3.78 -1.83 -6.95
CA LEU A 121 4.68 -2.27 -5.89
C LEU A 121 4.11 -1.99 -4.50
N LEU A 122 3.62 -0.77 -4.27
CA LEU A 122 3.01 -0.38 -3.01
C LEU A 122 1.77 -1.21 -2.70
N GLY A 123 0.92 -1.44 -3.70
CA GLY A 123 -0.26 -2.30 -3.55
C GLY A 123 0.10 -3.73 -3.16
N VAL A 124 1.30 -4.20 -3.49
CA VAL A 124 1.70 -5.57 -3.15
C VAL A 124 2.40 -5.63 -1.81
N LEU A 125 3.21 -4.64 -1.47
CA LEU A 125 3.68 -4.44 -0.10
C LEU A 125 2.51 -4.38 0.87
N GLN A 126 1.46 -3.63 0.51
CA GLN A 126 0.23 -3.54 1.28
C GLN A 126 -0.41 -4.92 1.52
N ARG A 127 -0.58 -5.73 0.46
CA ARG A 127 -1.16 -7.08 0.56
C ARG A 127 -0.29 -8.03 1.37
N LEU A 128 1.03 -7.98 1.19
CA LEU A 128 1.98 -8.80 1.96
C LEU A 128 1.93 -8.47 3.45
N LEU A 129 1.99 -7.18 3.81
CA LEU A 129 1.90 -6.74 5.20
C LEU A 129 0.54 -7.09 5.82
N SER A 130 -0.55 -7.01 5.05
CA SER A 130 -1.89 -7.40 5.49
C SER A 130 -1.98 -8.91 5.73
N CYS A 131 -1.34 -9.72 4.87
CA CYS A 131 -1.24 -11.16 5.03
C CYS A 131 -0.48 -11.51 6.33
N TRP A 132 0.68 -10.90 6.55
CA TRP A 132 1.45 -11.09 7.78
C TRP A 132 0.67 -10.65 9.03
N TYR A 133 -0.08 -9.56 8.95
CA TYR A 133 -0.92 -9.07 10.04
C TYR A 133 -1.98 -10.10 10.45
N GLY A 134 -2.64 -10.73 9.48
CA GLY A 134 -3.61 -11.81 9.73
C GLY A 134 -2.95 -13.06 10.32
N CYS A 135 -1.85 -13.50 9.71
CA CYS A 135 -1.28 -14.82 10.00
C CYS A 135 -0.41 -14.87 11.27
N ILE A 136 0.17 -13.76 11.71
CA ILE A 136 1.01 -13.75 12.93
C ILE A 136 0.22 -14.15 14.18
N ARG A 137 -1.10 -13.93 14.20
CA ARG A 137 -1.96 -14.36 15.31
C ARG A 137 -2.16 -15.88 15.34
N GLY A 138 -2.28 -16.51 14.17
CA GLY A 138 -2.48 -17.96 14.05
C GLY A 138 -1.17 -18.77 13.99
N VAL A 139 -0.09 -18.15 13.51
CA VAL A 139 1.22 -18.79 13.31
C VAL A 139 2.33 -17.97 13.96
N PRO A 140 2.52 -18.09 15.29
CA PRO A 140 3.59 -17.38 15.98
C PRO A 140 4.99 -17.75 15.48
N ALA A 141 5.16 -18.91 14.83
CA ALA A 141 6.41 -19.32 14.21
C ALA A 141 6.89 -18.38 13.08
N LEU A 142 6.01 -17.52 12.54
CA LEU A 142 6.38 -16.52 11.53
C LEU A 142 6.98 -15.25 12.08
N VAL A 143 6.80 -15.00 13.38
CA VAL A 143 7.26 -13.79 14.03
C VAL A 143 8.74 -13.49 13.77
N PRO A 144 9.70 -14.44 13.88
CA PRO A 144 11.10 -14.16 13.64
C PRO A 144 11.36 -13.65 12.21
N THR A 145 10.78 -14.32 11.22
CA THR A 145 10.92 -13.94 9.81
C THR A 145 10.33 -12.55 9.58
N VAL A 146 9.10 -12.31 10.06
CA VAL A 146 8.44 -11.01 9.89
C VAL A 146 9.22 -9.90 10.59
N VAL A 147 9.70 -10.08 11.83
CA VAL A 147 10.51 -9.08 12.53
C VAL A 147 11.79 -8.75 11.74
N ASN A 148 12.50 -9.77 11.27
CA ASN A 148 13.74 -9.59 10.51
C ASN A 148 13.52 -8.88 9.17
N THR A 149 12.37 -9.09 8.53
CA THR A 149 12.04 -8.41 7.26
C THR A 149 11.42 -7.03 7.46
N LEU A 150 10.60 -6.85 8.50
CA LEU A 150 9.85 -5.61 8.72
C LEU A 150 10.78 -4.44 9.06
N LEU A 151 11.87 -4.69 9.79
CA LEU A 151 12.83 -3.65 10.15
C LEU A 151 13.47 -2.97 8.93
N PRO A 152 14.16 -3.68 8.01
CA PRO A 152 14.73 -3.05 6.82
C PRO A 152 13.64 -2.48 5.92
N LEU A 153 12.47 -3.13 5.83
CA LEU A 153 11.36 -2.59 5.05
C LEU A 153 10.88 -1.25 5.60
N ALA A 154 10.75 -1.11 6.91
CA ALA A 154 10.34 0.13 7.57
C ALA A 154 11.34 1.27 7.30
N GLN A 155 12.64 0.97 7.42
CA GLN A 155 13.70 1.94 7.10
C GLN A 155 13.60 2.42 5.64
N GLN A 156 13.35 1.50 4.70
CA GLN A 156 13.23 1.84 3.28
C GLN A 156 11.94 2.57 2.94
N LEU A 157 10.82 2.21 3.57
CA LEU A 157 9.56 2.94 3.42
C LEU A 157 9.68 4.37 3.96
N GLN A 158 10.40 4.54 5.07
CA GLN A 158 10.65 5.86 5.65
C GLN A 158 11.55 6.70 4.73
N SER A 159 12.64 6.13 4.21
CA SER A 159 13.51 6.83 3.26
C SER A 159 12.79 7.18 1.95
N PHE A 160 11.90 6.29 1.47
CA PHE A 160 11.05 6.51 0.32
C PHE A 160 10.05 7.66 0.58
N SER A 161 9.40 7.66 1.75
CA SER A 161 8.44 8.70 2.13
C SER A 161 9.07 10.10 2.17
N ALA A 162 10.32 10.19 2.62
CA ALA A 162 11.06 11.45 2.71
C ALA A 162 11.43 12.03 1.34
N GLN A 163 11.51 11.18 0.31
CA GLN A 163 11.80 11.60 -1.07
C GLN A 163 10.56 12.05 -1.83
N LEU A 164 9.35 11.74 -1.33
CA LEU A 164 8.12 12.20 -1.96
C LEU A 164 7.92 13.70 -1.69
N PRO A 165 7.49 14.48 -2.70
CA PRO A 165 7.19 15.89 -2.52
C PRO A 165 6.18 16.12 -1.39
N GLY A 166 6.58 16.91 -0.40
CA GLY A 166 5.69 17.32 0.69
C GLY A 166 4.48 18.11 0.17
N PRO A 167 3.35 18.11 0.90
CA PRO A 167 2.15 18.86 0.52
C PRO A 167 2.41 20.38 0.41
N ALA A 168 3.36 20.91 1.18
CA ALA A 168 3.66 22.34 1.23
C ALA A 168 4.26 22.87 -0.09
N ALA A 169 4.92 22.03 -0.89
CA ALA A 169 5.56 22.46 -2.14
C ALA A 169 4.55 22.69 -3.28
N GLY A 170 3.34 22.12 -3.21
CA GLY A 170 2.33 22.22 -4.27
C GLY A 170 1.47 23.48 -4.25
N VAL A 171 1.33 24.12 -3.08
CA VAL A 171 0.42 25.27 -2.90
C VAL A 171 0.99 26.55 -3.52
N ALA A 172 2.32 26.69 -3.58
CA ALA A 172 2.96 27.88 -4.15
C ALA A 172 2.97 27.88 -5.69
N ALA A 173 2.89 26.72 -6.34
CA ALA A 173 2.97 26.62 -7.80
C ALA A 173 1.60 26.75 -8.50
N SER A 174 0.50 26.49 -7.77
CA SER A 174 -0.87 26.46 -8.33
C SER A 174 -1.50 27.85 -8.52
N THR A 175 -0.89 28.92 -8.02
CA THR A 175 -1.42 30.29 -8.18
C THR A 175 -1.00 30.96 -9.50
N ALA A 176 -0.10 30.37 -10.29
CA ALA A 176 0.44 30.98 -11.50
C ALA A 176 0.05 30.27 -12.82
N ALA A 177 -0.57 29.09 -12.77
CA ALA A 177 -0.88 28.30 -13.98
C ALA A 177 -2.34 28.49 -14.45
N GLY A 178 -2.50 28.77 -15.75
CA GLY A 178 -3.79 29.07 -16.37
C GLY A 178 -4.80 27.90 -16.36
N PRO A 179 -6.11 28.19 -16.51
CA PRO A 179 -7.22 27.29 -16.15
C PRO A 179 -7.48 26.06 -17.05
N GLY A 180 -6.50 25.56 -17.82
CA GLY A 180 -6.77 24.65 -18.95
C GLY A 180 -6.32 23.18 -18.84
N ALA A 181 -5.20 22.85 -18.19
CA ALA A 181 -4.50 21.57 -18.50
C ALA A 181 -4.09 20.70 -17.30
N GLU A 182 -4.34 21.08 -16.05
CA GLU A 182 -3.69 20.43 -14.89
C GLU A 182 -4.49 19.32 -14.18
N ALA A 183 -5.76 19.10 -14.53
CA ALA A 183 -6.65 18.22 -13.76
C ALA A 183 -6.20 16.73 -13.69
N GLY A 184 -5.52 16.22 -14.72
CA GLY A 184 -5.11 14.81 -14.78
C GLY A 184 -3.91 14.45 -13.88
N SER A 185 -2.95 15.37 -13.71
CA SER A 185 -1.69 15.12 -12.99
C SER A 185 -1.89 15.01 -11.47
N HIS A 186 -2.84 15.78 -10.95
CA HIS A 186 -3.12 15.83 -9.50
C HIS A 186 -3.68 14.49 -8.96
N SER A 187 -4.50 13.80 -9.76
CA SER A 187 -5.13 12.53 -9.37
C SER A 187 -4.12 11.42 -9.11
N CYS A 188 -3.13 11.24 -10.01
CA CYS A 188 -2.11 10.20 -9.87
C CYS A 188 -1.22 10.41 -8.64
N ARG A 189 -0.83 11.66 -8.35
CA ARG A 189 0.00 11.99 -7.17
C ARG A 189 -0.75 11.73 -5.87
N LEU A 190 -2.04 12.09 -5.82
CA LEU A 190 -2.91 11.76 -4.69
C LEU A 190 -3.03 10.25 -4.48
N ALA A 191 -3.27 9.49 -5.55
CA ALA A 191 -3.39 8.04 -5.49
C ALA A 191 -2.10 7.38 -4.97
N LEU A 192 -0.93 7.82 -5.46
CA LEU A 192 0.35 7.34 -4.96
C LEU A 192 0.52 7.65 -3.48
N ARG A 193 0.26 8.90 -3.07
CA ARG A 193 0.38 9.31 -1.67
C ARG A 193 -0.56 8.50 -0.76
N SER A 194 -1.77 8.23 -1.24
CA SER A 194 -2.72 7.36 -0.54
C SER A 194 -2.14 5.96 -0.36
N ALA A 195 -1.61 5.36 -1.42
CA ALA A 195 -1.01 4.02 -1.36
C ALA A 195 0.19 3.97 -0.38
N VAL A 196 1.02 5.00 -0.36
CA VAL A 196 2.14 5.12 0.59
C VAL A 196 1.62 5.15 2.03
N LEU A 197 0.64 6.00 2.30
CA LEU A 197 0.04 6.10 3.63
C LEU A 197 -0.60 4.78 4.09
N GLU A 198 -1.31 4.08 3.20
CA GLU A 198 -1.89 2.77 3.51
C GLU A 198 -0.81 1.75 3.91
N VAL A 199 0.30 1.70 3.17
CA VAL A 199 1.44 0.84 3.51
C VAL A 199 2.03 1.22 4.89
N HIS A 200 2.15 2.51 5.21
CA HIS A 200 2.65 2.98 6.51
C HIS A 200 1.74 2.57 7.66
N VAL A 201 0.43 2.73 7.47
CA VAL A 201 -0.59 2.36 8.46
C VAL A 201 -0.55 0.85 8.74
N ILE A 202 -0.50 0.03 7.70
CA ILE A 202 -0.46 -1.44 7.87
C ILE A 202 0.86 -1.89 8.48
N ALA A 203 2.00 -1.33 8.07
CA ALA A 203 3.30 -1.63 8.69
C ALA A 203 3.32 -1.29 10.18
N SER A 204 2.71 -0.16 10.56
CA SER A 204 2.58 0.27 11.95
C SER A 204 1.68 -0.67 12.76
N MET A 205 0.53 -1.05 12.21
CA MET A 205 -0.38 -2.02 12.85
C MET A 205 0.29 -3.39 13.02
N LEU A 206 1.04 -3.83 12.02
CA LEU A 206 1.81 -5.07 12.08
C LEU A 206 2.84 -5.05 13.21
N ALA A 207 3.61 -3.97 13.33
CA ALA A 207 4.57 -3.83 14.43
C ALA A 207 3.88 -3.92 15.81
N CYS A 208 2.73 -3.27 15.98
CA CYS A 208 1.94 -3.35 17.22
C CYS A 208 1.44 -4.79 17.50
N VAL A 209 0.96 -5.50 16.49
CA VAL A 209 0.49 -6.89 16.65
C VAL A 209 1.64 -7.83 16.98
N VAL A 210 2.79 -7.67 16.32
CA VAL A 210 3.98 -8.47 16.60
C VAL A 210 4.40 -8.30 18.07
N VAL A 211 4.49 -7.06 18.56
CA VAL A 211 4.78 -6.78 19.99
C VAL A 211 3.74 -7.43 20.91
N SER A 212 2.45 -7.35 20.56
CA SER A 212 1.35 -7.92 21.36
C SER A 212 1.41 -9.44 21.43
N VAL A 213 1.61 -10.12 20.30
CA VAL A 213 1.69 -11.59 20.21
C VAL A 213 2.89 -12.10 21.01
N LEU A 214 4.03 -11.39 20.96
CA LEU A 214 5.22 -11.75 21.73
C LEU A 214 5.06 -11.47 23.22
N GLY A 215 4.36 -10.40 23.58
CA GLY A 215 3.98 -10.11 24.96
C GLY A 215 3.06 -11.17 25.55
N ALA A 216 2.22 -11.81 24.72
CA ALA A 216 1.41 -12.96 25.12
C ALA A 216 2.23 -14.26 25.19
N ALA A 217 3.19 -14.46 24.29
CA ALA A 217 4.06 -15.63 24.21
C ALA A 217 5.25 -15.60 25.19
N LYS A 218 5.12 -14.93 26.35
CA LYS A 218 6.19 -14.79 27.36
C LYS A 218 6.86 -16.13 27.66
N GLY A 219 8.14 -16.25 27.26
CA GLY A 219 8.96 -17.44 27.50
C GLY A 219 9.11 -18.41 26.32
N GLN A 220 8.31 -18.29 25.27
CA GLN A 220 8.44 -19.13 24.06
C GLN A 220 9.23 -18.48 22.94
N ALA A 221 9.34 -17.15 22.95
CA ALA A 221 10.15 -16.43 21.98
C ALA A 221 11.63 -16.57 22.32
N GLY A 222 12.41 -17.12 21.40
CA GLY A 222 13.88 -17.17 21.54
C GLY A 222 14.47 -15.76 21.74
N ALA A 223 15.56 -15.66 22.49
CA ALA A 223 16.18 -14.38 22.86
C ALA A 223 16.45 -13.45 21.65
N GLY A 224 16.80 -14.02 20.49
CA GLY A 224 17.02 -13.26 19.26
C GLY A 224 15.77 -12.50 18.78
N VAL A 225 14.58 -13.08 18.93
CA VAL A 225 13.31 -12.46 18.53
C VAL A 225 12.99 -11.27 19.44
N ALA A 226 13.22 -11.43 20.75
CA ALA A 226 13.03 -10.35 21.71
C ALA A 226 13.97 -9.16 21.44
N VAL A 227 15.23 -9.43 21.07
CA VAL A 227 16.17 -8.37 20.66
C VAL A 227 15.72 -7.70 19.36
N GLY A 228 15.30 -8.48 18.37
CA GLY A 228 14.78 -7.93 17.09
C GLY A 228 13.57 -7.03 17.28
N LEU A 229 12.66 -7.41 18.18
CA LEU A 229 11.52 -6.61 18.59
C LEU A 229 11.91 -5.30 19.26
N LEU A 230 12.81 -5.37 20.25
CA LEU A 230 13.27 -4.18 20.96
C LEU A 230 13.91 -3.21 19.97
N ARG A 231 14.70 -3.73 19.02
CA ARG A 231 15.24 -2.93 17.91
C ARG A 231 14.12 -2.31 17.08
N LEU A 232 13.13 -3.10 16.64
CA LEU A 232 11.99 -2.60 15.87
C LEU A 232 11.21 -1.50 16.60
N GLN A 233 11.00 -1.65 17.91
CA GLN A 233 10.29 -0.68 18.74
C GLN A 233 11.09 0.62 18.96
N HIS A 234 12.42 0.53 19.07
CA HIS A 234 13.30 1.68 19.25
C HIS A 234 13.81 2.24 17.92
N GLU A 235 13.42 1.64 16.79
CA GLU A 235 13.87 2.08 15.48
C GLU A 235 13.24 3.44 15.14
N PRO A 236 14.04 4.50 14.90
CA PRO A 236 13.52 5.84 14.63
C PRO A 236 12.67 5.87 13.35
N ALA A 237 12.97 5.02 12.37
CA ALA A 237 12.16 4.88 11.17
C ALA A 237 10.74 4.41 11.51
N VAL A 238 10.58 3.42 12.38
CA VAL A 238 9.26 2.91 12.79
C VAL A 238 8.47 3.99 13.53
N ALA A 239 9.10 4.73 14.45
CA ALA A 239 8.48 5.86 15.12
C ALA A 239 8.04 6.96 14.14
N ALA A 240 8.88 7.28 13.14
CA ALA A 240 8.54 8.25 12.11
C ALA A 240 7.35 7.79 11.23
N LEU A 241 7.32 6.51 10.84
CA LEU A 241 6.20 5.93 10.09
C LEU A 241 4.89 6.02 10.89
N GLN A 242 4.95 5.71 12.20
CA GLN A 242 3.79 5.81 13.10
C GLN A 242 3.30 7.26 13.23
N LEU A 243 4.21 8.22 13.39
CA LEU A 243 3.87 9.64 13.45
C LEU A 243 3.27 10.14 12.13
N GLN A 244 3.81 9.74 10.98
CA GLN A 244 3.27 10.09 9.67
C GLN A 244 1.86 9.49 9.47
N ALA A 245 1.66 8.23 9.87
CA ALA A 245 0.35 7.60 9.84
C ALA A 245 -0.65 8.39 10.72
N LEU A 246 -0.29 8.70 11.97
CA LEU A 246 -1.12 9.50 12.89
C LEU A 246 -1.42 10.90 12.33
N ALA A 247 -0.45 11.57 11.72
CA ALA A 247 -0.65 12.88 11.10
C ALA A 247 -1.61 12.80 9.90
N ALA A 248 -1.52 11.77 9.07
CA ALA A 248 -2.43 11.57 7.96
C ALA A 248 -3.86 11.28 8.43
N TRP A 249 -4.00 10.44 9.45
CA TRP A 249 -5.28 10.10 10.07
C TRP A 249 -5.96 11.29 10.73
N THR A 250 -5.21 12.09 11.49
CA THR A 250 -5.74 13.31 12.11
C THR A 250 -6.19 14.32 11.05
N ALA A 251 -5.43 14.48 9.96
CA ALA A 251 -5.83 15.31 8.84
C ALA A 251 -7.13 14.81 8.16
N GLN A 252 -7.27 13.50 7.93
CA GLN A 252 -8.49 12.91 7.38
C GLN A 252 -9.70 13.07 8.30
N LEU A 253 -9.52 12.83 9.60
CA LEU A 253 -10.57 13.03 10.60
C LEU A 253 -11.02 14.50 10.65
N HIS A 254 -10.07 15.44 10.60
CA HIS A 254 -10.38 16.86 10.55
C HIS A 254 -11.18 17.23 9.28
N GLN A 255 -10.76 16.74 8.11
CA GLN A 255 -11.51 16.95 6.86
C GLN A 255 -12.93 16.40 6.92
N HIS A 256 -13.10 15.19 7.47
CA HIS A 256 -14.44 14.60 7.64
C HIS A 256 -15.30 15.41 8.60
N HIS A 257 -14.73 15.90 9.70
CA HIS A 257 -15.44 16.75 10.66
C HIS A 257 -15.88 18.08 10.02
N VAL A 258 -15.00 18.75 9.28
CA VAL A 258 -15.34 19.99 8.56
C VAL A 258 -16.43 19.76 7.53
N ALA A 259 -16.33 18.68 6.74
CA ALA A 259 -17.36 18.32 5.76
C ALA A 259 -18.72 18.05 6.43
N GLN A 260 -18.72 17.35 7.57
CA GLN A 260 -19.93 17.10 8.35
C GLN A 260 -20.55 18.39 8.90
N GLN A 261 -19.74 19.33 9.42
CA GLN A 261 -20.22 20.63 9.88
C GLN A 261 -20.86 21.44 8.73
N GLN A 262 -20.24 21.44 7.55
CA GLN A 262 -20.80 22.12 6.37
C GLN A 262 -22.15 21.54 5.94
N GLN A 263 -22.30 20.21 5.98
CA GLN A 263 -23.58 19.55 5.69
C GLN A 263 -24.67 19.93 6.71
N GLN A 264 -24.33 20.04 7.98
CA GLN A 264 -25.28 20.45 9.02
C GLN A 264 -25.72 21.91 8.86
N GLN A 265 -24.81 22.82 8.48
CA GLN A 265 -25.16 24.23 8.23
C GLN A 265 -26.08 24.42 7.02
N GLN A 266 -25.91 23.60 5.96
CA GLN A 266 -26.81 23.65 4.80
C GLN A 266 -28.22 23.14 5.09
N GLN A 267 -28.38 22.18 6.01
CA GLN A 267 -29.71 21.70 6.42
C GLN A 267 -30.43 22.69 7.36
N GLN A 268 -29.69 23.53 8.09
CA GLN A 268 -30.27 24.52 8.99
C GLN A 268 -30.58 25.86 8.34
N GLN A 269 -30.14 26.10 7.09
CA GLN A 269 -30.68 27.23 6.35
C GLN A 269 -32.16 26.96 6.10
N PRO A 270 -33.09 27.73 6.71
CA PRO A 270 -34.51 27.56 6.45
C PRO A 270 -34.70 27.66 4.94
N PRO A 271 -35.56 26.82 4.33
CA PRO A 271 -35.83 26.90 2.90
C PRO A 271 -36.21 28.35 2.63
N SER A 272 -35.27 29.09 2.03
CA SER A 272 -35.48 30.46 1.66
C SER A 272 -36.65 30.36 0.71
N SER A 273 -37.79 30.88 1.18
CA SER A 273 -39.06 30.88 0.48
C SER A 273 -38.83 31.68 -0.79
N SER A 274 -38.29 30.98 -1.79
CA SER A 274 -38.02 31.47 -3.11
C SER A 274 -39.39 31.49 -3.75
N ARG A 275 -40.11 32.56 -3.40
CA ARG A 275 -41.36 32.97 -4.01
C ARG A 275 -41.04 33.14 -5.49
N CYS A 276 -41.34 32.09 -6.24
CA CYS A 276 -41.23 31.99 -7.67
C CYS A 276 -42.09 33.09 -8.31
N MET A 277 -41.47 34.24 -8.59
CA MET A 277 -41.96 35.16 -9.60
C MET A 277 -41.42 34.63 -10.92
N GLN A 278 -42.31 33.97 -11.66
CA GLN A 278 -42.07 33.47 -13.00
C GLN A 278 -41.63 34.62 -13.92
N THR A 279 -40.37 34.60 -14.34
CA THR A 279 -39.94 35.33 -15.54
C THR A 279 -39.27 34.35 -16.48
N THR A 280 -40.02 33.96 -17.50
CA THR A 280 -39.65 33.20 -18.69
C THR A 280 -38.33 33.69 -19.29
N SER A 281 -37.29 32.84 -19.28
CA SER A 281 -36.12 32.97 -20.15
C SER A 281 -35.38 31.62 -20.30
N PRO A 282 -34.67 31.38 -21.42
CA PRO A 282 -34.35 30.04 -21.92
C PRO A 282 -33.15 29.37 -21.23
N PRO A 283 -32.97 28.04 -21.39
CA PRO A 283 -32.14 27.22 -20.52
C PRO A 283 -30.64 27.39 -20.81
N ILE A 284 -29.90 27.85 -19.80
CA ILE A 284 -28.43 27.74 -19.77
C ILE A 284 -28.07 26.49 -18.98
N ILE A 285 -27.42 25.56 -19.68
CA ILE A 285 -26.99 24.24 -19.20
C ILE A 285 -26.08 24.42 -17.97
N THR A 286 -26.61 24.16 -16.78
CA THR A 286 -25.82 24.11 -15.55
C THR A 286 -25.24 22.69 -15.44
N ALA A 287 -24.00 22.54 -15.88
CA ALA A 287 -23.28 21.26 -15.82
C ALA A 287 -22.98 20.87 -14.36
N CYS A 288 -23.25 19.61 -14.04
CA CYS A 288 -23.23 18.99 -12.72
C CYS A 288 -21.91 19.13 -11.96
N CYS A 289 -21.99 19.62 -10.73
CA CYS A 289 -20.94 19.52 -9.71
C CYS A 289 -21.00 18.14 -9.00
N SER A 290 -20.82 17.05 -9.76
CA SER A 290 -20.95 15.66 -9.25
C SER A 290 -19.62 14.94 -9.01
N CYS A 291 -18.47 15.59 -9.16
CA CYS A 291 -17.17 14.89 -9.18
C CYS A 291 -16.45 14.76 -7.82
N CYS A 292 -17.03 15.22 -6.70
CA CYS A 292 -16.38 15.15 -5.38
C CYS A 292 -16.94 14.07 -4.45
N GLN A 293 -17.42 12.94 -4.98
CA GLN A 293 -17.50 11.73 -4.15
C GLN A 293 -16.09 11.15 -4.03
N VAL A 294 -15.37 11.59 -3.00
CA VAL A 294 -14.17 10.92 -2.52
C VAL A 294 -14.58 9.48 -2.20
N ALA A 295 -14.14 8.54 -3.03
CA ALA A 295 -14.36 7.12 -2.77
C ALA A 295 -13.85 6.80 -1.36
N ARG A 296 -14.74 6.39 -0.46
CA ARG A 296 -14.36 5.97 0.89
C ARG A 296 -13.41 4.78 0.75
N PRO A 297 -12.23 4.80 1.39
CA PRO A 297 -11.35 3.64 1.38
C PRO A 297 -12.09 2.44 1.98
N THR A 298 -12.09 1.31 1.27
CA THR A 298 -12.83 0.09 1.63
C THR A 298 -12.49 -0.42 3.02
N TRP A 299 -11.27 -0.16 3.49
CA TRP A 299 -10.81 -0.58 4.81
C TRP A 299 -11.45 0.23 5.96
N MET A 300 -11.90 1.46 5.75
CA MET A 300 -12.64 2.23 6.77
C MET A 300 -14.02 1.61 7.06
N GLN A 301 -14.65 0.94 6.09
CA GLN A 301 -15.92 0.27 6.33
C GLN A 301 -15.77 -0.97 7.22
N GLN A 302 -14.61 -1.62 7.21
CA GLN A 302 -14.37 -2.81 8.03
C GLN A 302 -14.08 -2.47 9.50
N LEU A 303 -13.42 -1.34 9.78
CA LEU A 303 -13.08 -0.92 11.15
C LEU A 303 -14.27 -0.37 11.95
N VAL A 304 -15.32 0.13 11.30
CA VAL A 304 -16.53 0.64 11.98
C VAL A 304 -17.53 -0.49 12.26
N GLY A 305 -17.37 -1.65 11.61
CA GLY A 305 -18.26 -2.81 11.75
C GLY A 305 -17.70 -3.96 12.58
N SER A 306 -16.51 -3.82 13.18
CA SER A 306 -15.85 -4.81 14.06
C SER A 306 -15.82 -4.31 15.49
#